data_AF-A0A967GNT4-F1
#
_entry.id   AF-A0A967GNT4-F1
#
_cell.length_a   1.000
_cell.length_b   1.000
_cell.length_c   1.000
_cell.angle_alpha   90.00
_cell.angle_beta   90.00
_cell.angle_gamma   90.00
#
_symmetry.space_group_name_H-M   'P 1'
#
loop_
_entity.id
_entity.type
_entity.pdbx_description
1 polymer ?
#
loop_
_entity_poly.entity_id
_entity_poly.type
_entity_poly.pdbx_seq_one_letter_code
_entity_poly.pdbx_strand_id
1 'polypeptide(L)'
;SEPVYHMNSVAAAAVAAHECGHAVQHQQAYRWLTLRSKMVPAVSVASQMLNFLMMLFIFGFFVTQSPTMIWVMVACLAATTAFALVTLPVEFDASRRALVWLDRSVMGRTMEHERARNALFWAAMTYVVGALSSIAMLVYWLMIALGRRD
;
A
#
# COMPACT_ATOMS: atom_id res chain seq x y z
N SER A 1 11.33 11.82 -4.24
CA SER A 1 11.15 12.56 -5.51
C SER A 1 12.44 13.19 -6.04
N GLU A 2 13.49 13.34 -5.24
CA GLU A 2 14.75 14.01 -5.64
C GLU A 2 15.67 13.26 -6.63
N PRO A 3 15.77 11.91 -6.68
CA PRO A 3 16.69 11.27 -7.62
C PRO A 3 16.24 11.35 -9.08
N VAL A 4 14.96 11.66 -9.33
CA VAL A 4 14.32 11.52 -10.66
C VAL A 4 14.18 12.86 -11.38
N TYR A 5 14.29 13.98 -10.66
CA TYR A 5 14.02 15.33 -11.16
C TYR A 5 14.97 15.78 -12.29
N HIS A 6 16.16 15.18 -12.39
CA HIS A 6 17.18 15.52 -13.38
C HIS A 6 17.49 14.42 -14.40
N MET A 7 16.75 13.32 -14.41
CA MET A 7 17.01 12.23 -15.34
C MET A 7 16.05 12.27 -16.54
N ASN A 8 16.59 12.52 -17.73
CA ASN A 8 15.94 12.19 -19.00
C ASN A 8 15.94 10.65 -19.19
N SER A 9 15.24 9.94 -18.31
CA SER A 9 15.14 8.47 -18.36
C SER A 9 13.69 8.04 -18.51
N VAL A 10 13.49 6.93 -19.21
CA VAL A 10 12.16 6.37 -19.43
C VAL A 10 11.51 5.92 -18.10
N ALA A 11 12.31 5.64 -17.07
CA ALA A 11 11.83 5.43 -15.70
C ALA A 11 11.24 6.70 -15.06
N ALA A 12 11.86 7.87 -15.26
CA ALA A 12 11.34 9.14 -14.76
C ALA A 12 9.99 9.49 -15.40
N ALA A 13 9.90 9.31 -16.72
CA ALA A 13 8.65 9.49 -17.46
C ALA A 13 7.55 8.50 -17.01
N ALA A 14 7.92 7.25 -16.71
CA ALA A 14 6.98 6.25 -16.21
C ALA A 14 6.42 6.60 -14.83
N VAL A 15 7.26 7.07 -13.90
CA VAL A 15 6.82 7.54 -12.57
C VAL A 15 5.92 8.77 -12.71
N ALA A 16 6.30 9.75 -13.53
CA ALA A 16 5.46 10.93 -13.77
C ALA A 16 4.09 10.53 -14.38
N ALA A 17 4.07 9.58 -15.31
CA ALA A 17 2.82 9.07 -15.89
C ALA A 17 1.96 8.30 -14.87
N HIS A 18 2.58 7.61 -13.90
CA HIS A 18 1.88 6.95 -12.77
C HIS A 18 1.22 7.98 -11.85
N GLU A 19 1.93 9.04 -11.47
CA GLU A 19 1.36 10.13 -10.66
C GLU A 19 0.23 10.87 -11.40
N CYS A 20 0.39 11.11 -12.71
CA CYS A 20 -0.69 11.61 -13.56
C CYS A 20 -1.90 10.65 -13.60
N GLY A 21 -1.66 9.33 -13.53
CA GLY A 21 -2.69 8.32 -13.38
C GLY A 21 -3.53 8.54 -12.12
N HIS A 22 -2.91 8.83 -10.98
CA HIS A 22 -3.62 9.19 -9.76
C HIS A 22 -4.40 10.50 -9.88
N ALA A 23 -3.85 11.51 -10.56
CA ALA A 23 -4.58 12.75 -10.83
C ALA A 23 -5.84 12.51 -11.68
N VAL A 24 -5.75 11.65 -12.70
CA VAL A 24 -6.90 11.23 -13.50
C VAL A 24 -7.91 10.44 -12.66
N GLN A 25 -7.46 9.52 -11.81
CA GLN A 25 -8.34 8.80 -10.88
C GLN A 25 -9.09 9.78 -9.96
N HIS A 26 -8.43 10.82 -9.47
CA HIS A 26 -9.04 11.85 -8.65
C HIS A 26 -10.09 12.63 -9.44
N GLN A 27 -9.77 13.08 -10.65
CA GLN A 27 -10.71 13.79 -11.53
C GLN A 27 -11.92 12.92 -11.91
N GLN A 28 -11.72 11.61 -12.10
CA GLN A 28 -12.79 10.66 -12.45
C GLN A 28 -13.58 10.12 -11.25
N ALA A 29 -13.30 10.60 -10.03
CA ALA A 29 -13.88 10.08 -8.79
C ALA A 29 -13.78 8.55 -8.71
N TYR A 30 -12.60 8.00 -9.03
CA TYR A 30 -12.37 6.56 -9.05
C TYR A 30 -12.70 5.95 -7.69
N ARG A 31 -13.67 5.03 -7.67
CA ARG A 31 -14.31 4.51 -6.46
C ARG A 31 -13.31 4.03 -5.40
N TRP A 32 -12.28 3.31 -5.83
CA TRP A 32 -11.25 2.77 -4.94
C TRP A 32 -10.34 3.85 -4.36
N LEU A 33 -10.00 4.88 -5.15
CA LEU A 33 -9.23 6.03 -4.66
C LEU A 33 -10.06 6.80 -3.62
N THR A 34 -11.36 7.04 -3.89
CA THR A 34 -12.26 7.69 -2.93
C THR A 34 -12.41 6.88 -1.64
N LEU A 35 -12.51 5.55 -1.73
CA LEU A 35 -12.57 4.66 -0.57
C LEU A 35 -11.28 4.75 0.24
N ARG A 36 -10.11 4.63 -0.41
CA ARG A 36 -8.79 4.80 0.20
C ARG A 36 -8.71 6.11 0.97
N SER A 37 -9.07 7.23 0.35
CA SER A 37 -9.04 8.56 0.97
C SER A 37 -9.93 8.66 2.21
N LYS A 38 -11.13 8.07 2.18
CA LYS A 38 -12.05 8.07 3.33
C LYS A 38 -11.57 7.22 4.51
N MET A 39 -10.75 6.21 4.25
CA MET A 39 -10.19 5.34 5.29
C MET A 39 -9.02 5.97 6.05
N VAL A 40 -8.35 6.98 5.46
CA VAL A 40 -7.12 7.58 6.02
C VAL A 40 -7.23 7.98 7.49
N PRO A 41 -8.31 8.66 7.97
CA PRO A 41 -8.40 9.04 9.38
C PRO A 41 -8.43 7.83 10.32
N ALA A 42 -9.21 6.80 9.99
CA ALA A 42 -9.31 5.58 10.79
C ALA A 42 -7.99 4.81 10.80
N VAL A 43 -7.33 4.71 9.64
CA VAL A 43 -6.03 4.02 9.48
C VAL A 43 -4.91 4.77 10.19
N SER A 44 -4.98 6.10 10.27
CA SER A 44 -4.02 6.91 11.03
C SER A 44 -4.10 6.59 12.52
N VAL A 45 -5.32 6.57 13.08
CA VAL A 45 -5.55 6.18 14.48
C VAL A 45 -5.08 4.75 14.73
N ALA A 46 -5.46 3.80 13.87
CA ALA A 46 -5.03 2.41 13.98
C ALA A 46 -3.50 2.28 13.94
N SER A 47 -2.82 3.00 13.04
CA SER A 47 -1.36 2.99 12.93
C SER A 47 -0.68 3.55 14.18
N GLN A 48 -1.19 4.65 14.75
CA GLN A 48 -0.68 5.21 16.00
C GLN A 48 -0.84 4.23 17.16
N MET A 49 -2.01 3.57 17.25
CA MET A 49 -2.26 2.55 18.26
C MET A 49 -1.35 1.34 18.10
N LEU A 50 -1.14 0.85 16.87
CA LEU A 50 -0.19 -0.24 16.60
C LEU A 50 1.23 0.13 17.05
N ASN A 51 1.69 1.34 16.73
CA ASN A 51 3.01 1.80 17.15
C ASN A 51 3.13 1.82 18.69
N PHE A 52 2.12 2.36 19.37
CA PHE A 52 2.06 2.36 20.83
C PHE A 52 2.05 0.94 21.43
N LEU A 53 1.23 0.04 20.89
CA LEU A 53 1.16 -1.35 21.35
C LEU A 53 2.49 -2.11 21.12
N MET A 54 3.15 -1.88 19.99
CA MET A 54 4.47 -2.45 19.73
C MET A 54 5.53 -1.88 20.68
N MET A 55 5.45 -0.59 21.00
CA MET A 55 6.33 0.04 21.98
C MET A 55 6.16 -0.59 23.37
N LEU A 56 4.92 -0.78 23.82
CA LEU A 56 4.63 -1.47 25.08
C LEU A 56 5.24 -2.88 25.10
N PHE A 57 5.07 -3.63 24.01
CA PHE A 57 5.66 -4.96 23.87
C PHE A 57 7.19 -4.95 23.99
N ILE A 58 7.87 -4.00 23.35
CA ILE A 58 9.33 -3.84 23.43
C ILE A 58 9.79 -3.52 24.86
N PHE A 59 9.05 -2.69 25.60
CA PHE A 59 9.36 -2.33 26.99
C PHE A 59 8.97 -3.42 28.01
N GLY A 60 8.65 -4.64 27.57
CA GLY A 60 8.36 -5.76 28.45
C GLY A 60 6.95 -5.74 29.04
N PHE A 61 6.07 -4.84 28.58
CA PHE A 61 4.66 -4.99 28.87
C PHE A 61 4.11 -6.15 28.03
N PHE A 62 3.60 -7.16 28.70
CA PHE A 62 3.03 -8.31 28.03
C PHE A 62 1.65 -7.96 27.45
N VAL A 63 1.64 -7.29 26.30
CA VAL A 63 0.44 -7.01 25.50
C VAL A 63 -0.35 -8.29 25.23
N THR A 64 0.34 -9.43 25.18
CA THR A 64 -0.24 -10.76 25.02
C THR A 64 -0.91 -11.30 26.27
N GLN A 65 -0.79 -10.70 27.46
CA GLN A 65 -1.45 -11.20 28.68
C GLN A 65 -2.87 -10.66 28.84
N SER A 66 -3.16 -9.51 28.24
CA SER A 66 -4.49 -8.91 28.28
C SER A 66 -5.31 -9.29 27.04
N PRO A 67 -6.45 -10.02 27.20
CA PRO A 67 -7.31 -10.36 26.07
C PRO A 67 -7.83 -9.13 25.33
N THR A 68 -8.10 -8.03 26.04
CA THR A 68 -8.58 -6.79 25.43
C THR A 68 -7.52 -6.16 24.53
N MET A 69 -6.25 -6.16 24.95
CA MET A 69 -5.16 -5.61 24.15
C MET A 69 -4.92 -6.40 22.85
N ILE A 70 -5.04 -7.73 22.90
CA ILE A 70 -4.93 -8.58 21.69
C ILE A 70 -6.06 -8.26 20.70
N TRP A 71 -7.30 -8.15 21.15
CA TRP A 71 -8.42 -7.80 20.25
C TRP A 71 -8.30 -6.39 19.69
N VAL A 72 -7.78 -5.43 20.47
CA VAL A 72 -7.46 -4.09 19.97
C VAL A 72 -6.36 -4.15 18.91
N MET A 73 -5.31 -4.95 19.11
CA MET A 73 -4.25 -5.19 18.12
C MET A 73 -4.83 -5.74 16.81
N VAL A 74 -5.68 -6.77 16.91
CA VAL A 74 -6.36 -7.39 15.76
C VAL A 74 -7.23 -6.38 15.03
N ALA A 75 -8.00 -5.56 15.75
CA ALA A 75 -8.85 -4.53 15.12
C ALA A 75 -8.02 -3.49 14.37
N CYS A 76 -6.92 -3.02 14.95
CA CYS A 76 -6.03 -2.07 14.30
C CYS A 76 -5.33 -2.67 13.08
N LEU A 77 -4.84 -3.92 13.18
CA LEU A 77 -4.27 -4.67 12.05
C LEU A 77 -5.31 -4.89 10.95
N ALA A 78 -6.55 -5.22 11.29
CA ALA A 78 -7.62 -5.40 10.31
C ALA A 78 -7.89 -4.11 9.53
N ALA A 79 -7.89 -2.95 10.21
CA ALA A 79 -8.04 -1.65 9.56
C ALA A 79 -6.89 -1.34 8.60
N THR A 80 -5.63 -1.58 9.00
CA THR A 80 -4.45 -1.34 8.15
C THR A 80 -4.34 -2.34 7.00
N THR A 81 -4.68 -3.62 7.22
CA THR A 81 -4.76 -4.64 6.18
C THR A 81 -5.85 -4.32 5.16
N ALA A 82 -7.03 -3.90 5.60
CA ALA A 82 -8.10 -3.47 4.69
C ALA A 82 -7.65 -2.29 3.82
N PHE A 83 -6.92 -1.33 4.40
CA PHE A 83 -6.35 -0.21 3.65
C PHE A 83 -5.32 -0.66 2.60
N ALA A 84 -4.44 -1.59 2.94
CA ALA A 84 -3.48 -2.17 2.00
C ALA A 84 -4.19 -2.84 0.81
N LEU A 85 -5.25 -3.61 1.08
CA LEU A 85 -6.06 -4.27 0.05
C LEU A 85 -6.82 -3.29 -0.84
N VAL A 86 -7.40 -2.23 -0.26
CA VAL A 86 -8.09 -1.18 -1.02
C VAL A 86 -7.10 -0.35 -1.87
N THR A 87 -5.84 -0.27 -1.46
CA THR A 87 -4.80 0.46 -2.20
C THR A 87 -4.34 -0.30 -3.45
N LEU A 88 -4.37 -1.64 -3.46
CA LEU A 88 -3.93 -2.45 -4.60
C LEU A 88 -4.63 -2.09 -5.93
N PRO A 89 -5.98 -2.05 -6.02
CA PRO A 89 -6.67 -1.64 -7.26
C PRO A 89 -6.35 -0.22 -7.72
N VAL A 90 -5.97 0.68 -6.80
CA VAL A 90 -5.60 2.07 -7.11
C VAL A 90 -4.25 2.11 -7.81
N GLU A 91 -3.26 1.43 -7.25
CA GLU A 91 -1.90 1.40 -7.79
C GLU A 91 -1.84 0.64 -9.11
N PHE A 92 -2.55 -0.49 -9.25
CA PHE A 92 -2.61 -1.23 -10.52
C PHE A 92 -3.28 -0.45 -11.66
N ASP A 93 -4.35 0.29 -11.37
CA ASP A 93 -5.01 1.13 -12.37
C ASP A 93 -4.13 2.31 -12.80
N ALA A 94 -3.45 2.95 -11.84
CA ALA A 94 -2.50 4.03 -12.13
C ALA A 94 -1.32 3.53 -12.99
N SER A 95 -0.71 2.39 -12.63
CA SER A 95 0.37 1.79 -13.42
C SER A 95 -0.09 1.38 -14.82
N ARG A 96 -1.32 0.86 -14.97
CA ARG A 96 -1.88 0.53 -16.29
C ARG A 96 -2.04 1.77 -17.17
N ARG A 97 -2.54 2.88 -16.61
CA ARG A 97 -2.68 4.14 -17.33
C ARG A 97 -1.32 4.72 -17.71
N ALA A 98 -0.33 4.61 -16.83
CA ALA A 98 1.04 5.02 -17.09
C ALA A 98 1.64 4.26 -18.29
N LEU A 99 1.44 2.94 -18.35
CA LEU A 99 1.88 2.12 -19.48
C LEU A 99 1.21 2.53 -20.80
N VAL A 100 -0.11 2.71 -20.79
CA VAL A 100 -0.86 3.15 -21.99
C VAL A 100 -0.39 4.52 -22.48
N TRP A 101 -0.05 5.43 -21.57
CA TRP A 101 0.53 6.72 -21.95
C TRP A 101 1.93 6.55 -22.52
N LEU A 102 2.77 5.72 -21.91
CA LEU A 102 4.13 5.43 -22.38
C LEU A 102 4.12 4.83 -23.80
N ASP A 103 3.21 3.89 -24.07
CA ASP A 103 3.01 3.24 -25.38
C ASP A 103 2.62 4.25 -26.48
N ARG A 104 1.88 5.30 -26.11
CA ARG A 104 1.43 6.35 -27.03
C ARG A 104 2.43 7.49 -27.19
N SER A 105 3.37 7.61 -26.25
CA SER A 105 4.40 8.64 -26.29
C SER A 105 5.48 8.31 -27.33
N VAL A 106 6.21 9.31 -27.81
CA VAL A 106 7.33 9.14 -28.77
C VAL A 106 8.44 8.23 -28.19
N MET A 107 8.46 8.04 -26.87
CA MET A 107 9.38 7.14 -26.16
C MET A 107 9.00 5.64 -26.25
N GLY A 108 7.88 5.29 -26.90
CA GLY A 108 7.30 3.94 -26.93
C GLY A 108 7.97 2.89 -27.83
N ARG A 109 9.13 3.17 -28.45
CA ARG A 109 9.75 2.27 -29.47
C ARG A 109 11.20 1.85 -29.20
N THR A 110 11.72 2.03 -27.99
CA THR A 110 13.12 1.69 -27.66
C THR A 110 13.21 0.64 -26.55
N MET A 111 14.36 -0.03 -26.40
CA MET A 111 14.65 -1.02 -25.35
C MET A 111 14.48 -0.47 -23.92
N GLU A 112 14.43 0.85 -23.77
CA GLU A 112 14.08 1.57 -22.55
C GLU A 112 12.61 1.36 -22.13
N HIS A 113 11.71 1.10 -23.09
CA HIS A 113 10.28 0.87 -22.85
C HIS A 113 10.02 -0.38 -22.01
N GLU A 114 10.67 -1.50 -22.36
CA GLU A 114 10.54 -2.76 -21.62
C GLU A 114 11.08 -2.61 -20.19
N ARG A 115 12.13 -1.81 -20.01
CA ARG A 115 12.66 -1.46 -18.68
C ARG A 115 11.67 -0.64 -17.85
N ALA A 116 11.00 0.37 -18.44
CA ALA A 116 9.96 1.11 -17.73
C ALA A 116 8.75 0.25 -17.38
N ARG A 117 8.34 -0.65 -18.28
CA ARG A 117 7.25 -1.59 -18.01
C ARG A 117 7.58 -2.49 -16.82
N ASN A 118 8.79 -3.04 -16.80
CA ASN A 118 9.27 -3.85 -15.68
C ASN A 118 9.37 -3.03 -14.39
N ALA A 119 9.85 -1.78 -14.47
CA ALA A 119 9.93 -0.90 -13.30
C ALA A 119 8.55 -0.62 -12.68
N LEU A 120 7.55 -0.27 -13.50
CA LEU A 120 6.16 -0.07 -13.04
C LEU A 120 5.55 -1.35 -12.46
N PHE A 121 5.83 -2.50 -13.08
CA PHE A 121 5.38 -3.79 -12.57
C PHE A 121 5.97 -4.09 -11.18
N TRP A 122 7.29 -3.97 -11.02
CA TRP A 122 7.96 -4.21 -9.74
C TRP A 122 7.57 -3.18 -8.67
N ALA A 123 7.35 -1.92 -9.06
CA ALA A 123 6.82 -0.91 -8.16
C ALA A 123 5.43 -1.33 -7.63
N ALA A 124 4.52 -1.78 -8.50
CA ALA A 124 3.22 -2.28 -8.08
C ALA A 124 3.31 -3.54 -7.19
N MET A 125 4.30 -4.41 -7.42
CA MET A 125 4.55 -5.59 -6.57
C MET A 125 4.95 -5.24 -5.14
N THR A 126 5.55 -4.07 -4.89
CA THR A 126 5.85 -3.64 -3.50
C THR A 126 4.58 -3.51 -2.66
N TYR A 127 3.48 -3.04 -3.26
CA TYR A 127 2.18 -2.99 -2.60
C TYR A 127 1.60 -4.39 -2.35
N VAL A 128 1.80 -5.32 -3.28
CA VAL A 128 1.37 -6.73 -3.11
C VAL A 128 2.09 -7.36 -1.93
N VAL A 129 3.41 -7.20 -1.86
CA VAL A 129 4.22 -7.69 -0.73
C VAL A 129 3.76 -7.06 0.58
N GLY A 130 3.50 -5.75 0.60
CA GLY A 130 2.96 -5.06 1.77
C GLY A 130 1.60 -5.60 2.22
N ALA A 131 0.68 -5.84 1.26
CA ALA A 131 -0.63 -6.42 1.55
C ALA A 131 -0.51 -7.83 2.11
N LEU A 132 0.30 -8.70 1.49
CA LEU A 132 0.55 -10.07 1.97
C LEU A 132 1.16 -10.09 3.36
N SER A 133 2.14 -9.22 3.63
CA SER A 133 2.75 -9.09 4.96
C SER A 133 1.70 -8.68 6.01
N SER A 134 0.84 -7.72 5.68
CA SER A 134 -0.23 -7.29 6.59
C SER A 134 -1.23 -8.41 6.88
N ILE A 135 -1.60 -9.21 5.88
CA ILE A 135 -2.49 -10.37 6.03
C ILE A 135 -1.83 -11.41 6.93
N ALA A 136 -0.57 -11.76 6.67
CA ALA A 136 0.15 -12.74 7.46
C ALA A 136 0.21 -12.32 8.94
N MET A 137 0.47 -11.04 9.21
CA MET A 137 0.49 -10.48 10.56
C MET A 137 -0.91 -10.53 11.20
N LEU A 138 -1.96 -10.16 10.46
CA LEU A 138 -3.34 -10.24 10.96
C LEU A 138 -3.73 -11.68 11.31
N VAL A 139 -3.43 -12.64 10.44
CA VAL A 139 -3.70 -14.07 10.67
C VAL A 139 -2.93 -14.58 11.89
N TYR A 140 -1.66 -14.21 12.04
CA TYR A 140 -0.86 -14.55 13.21
C TYR A 140 -1.52 -14.08 14.52
N TRP A 141 -1.92 -12.82 14.60
CA TRP A 141 -2.57 -12.28 15.79
C TRP A 141 -3.98 -12.84 16.02
N LEU A 142 -4.72 -13.17 14.95
CA LEU A 142 -5.99 -13.89 15.05
C LEU A 142 -5.81 -15.29 15.63
N MET A 143 -4.81 -16.04 15.20
CA MET A 143 -4.52 -17.37 15.76
C MET A 143 -4.21 -17.28 17.26
N ILE A 144 -3.42 -16.28 17.68
CA ILE A 144 -3.15 -16.03 19.10
C ILE A 144 -4.43 -15.66 19.86
N ALA A 145 -5.28 -14.80 19.29
CA ALA A 145 -6.52 -14.37 19.93
C ALA A 145 -7.52 -15.52 20.11
N LEU A 146 -7.62 -16.40 19.12
CA LEU A 146 -8.56 -17.51 19.09
C LEU A 146 -8.09 -18.71 19.92
N GLY A 147 -6.79 -19.02 19.92
CA GLY A 147 -6.21 -20.12 20.72
C GLY A 147 -6.22 -19.89 22.24
N ARG A 148 -6.77 -18.77 22.72
CA ARG A 148 -6.96 -18.44 24.14
C ARG A 148 -8.41 -18.62 24.62
N ARG A 149 -9.31 -19.06 23.73
CA ARG A 149 -10.73 -19.28 24.06
C ARG A 149 -11.02 -20.67 24.64
N ASP A 150 -9.98 -21.49 24.80
CA ASP A 150 -9.99 -22.81 25.44
C ASP A 150 -9.10 -22.79 26.69
#